data_AF-A0A933RFL5-F1
#
_entry.id   AF-A0A933RFL5-F1
#
_cell.length_a   1.000
_cell.length_b   1.000
_cell.length_c   1.000
_cell.angle_alpha   90.00
_cell.angle_beta   90.00
_cell.angle_gamma   90.00
#
_symmetry.space_group_name_H-M   'P 1'
#
loop_
_entity.id
_entity.type
_entity.pdbx_description
1 polymer ?
#
loop_
_entity_poly.entity_id
_entity_poly.type
_entity_poly.pdbx_seq_one_letter_code
_entity_poly.pdbx_strand_id
1 'polypeptide(L)'
;MSTCPRRDDVGPWVLRALGEDEAAAFERHLESCEPCRHDVAELDGVAGVLPMAAPQLLPPPELKSRIMRVVEAEAELLRLSGLQFCPAA
;
A
#
# COMPACT_ATOMS: atom_id res chain seq x y z
N MET A 1 23.93 -18.41 -3.08
CA MET A 1 22.48 -18.09 -3.12
C MET A 1 21.96 -18.30 -1.71
N SER A 2 21.74 -17.23 -0.97
CA SER A 2 21.30 -17.32 0.42
C SER A 2 19.84 -17.78 0.46
N THR A 3 19.60 -18.99 0.95
CA THR A 3 18.25 -19.58 1.03
C THR A 3 17.51 -18.99 2.23
N CYS A 4 16.89 -17.82 2.04
CA CYS A 4 15.99 -17.27 3.04
C CYS A 4 14.67 -18.08 3.07
N PRO A 5 14.23 -18.60 4.23
CA PRO A 5 13.01 -19.41 4.31
C PRO A 5 11.72 -18.62 4.03
N ARG A 6 11.76 -17.29 4.09
CA ARG A 6 10.60 -16.42 3.83
C ARG A 6 10.59 -15.81 2.43
N ARG A 7 11.48 -16.25 1.53
CA ARG A 7 11.63 -15.61 0.21
C ARG A 7 10.35 -15.67 -0.63
N ASP A 8 9.55 -16.72 -0.47
CA ASP A 8 8.29 -16.88 -1.19
C ASP A 8 7.21 -15.86 -0.78
N ASP A 9 7.38 -15.21 0.39
CA ASP A 9 6.47 -14.17 0.88
C ASP A 9 6.70 -12.81 0.19
N VAL A 10 7.82 -12.60 -0.51
CA VAL A 10 8.17 -11.32 -1.16
C VAL A 10 7.08 -10.90 -2.16
N GLY A 11 6.65 -11.82 -3.03
CA GLY A 11 5.62 -11.56 -4.04
C GLY A 11 4.27 -11.20 -3.41
N PRO A 12 3.71 -12.05 -2.53
CA PRO A 12 2.51 -11.72 -1.78
C PRO A 12 2.62 -10.41 -0.98
N TRP A 13 3.78 -10.11 -0.40
CA TRP A 13 4.02 -8.87 0.34
C TRP A 13 3.85 -7.64 -0.56
N VAL A 14 4.55 -7.56 -1.69
CA VAL A 14 4.47 -6.40 -2.60
C VAL A 14 3.07 -6.23 -3.22
N LEU A 15 2.33 -7.33 -3.36
CA LEU A 15 0.94 -7.32 -3.83
C LEU A 15 -0.09 -7.10 -2.72
N ARG A 16 0.36 -6.92 -1.46
CA ARG A 16 -0.50 -6.80 -0.27
C ARG A 16 -1.51 -7.96 -0.13
N ALA A 17 -1.05 -9.16 -0.47
CA ALA A 17 -1.84 -10.38 -0.52
C ALA A 17 -1.59 -11.33 0.67
N LEU A 18 -0.69 -10.96 1.59
CA LEU A 18 -0.49 -11.66 2.86
C LEU A 18 -1.63 -11.36 3.84
N GLY A 19 -1.96 -12.33 4.70
CA GLY A 19 -2.81 -12.06 5.86
C GLY A 19 -2.14 -11.09 6.85
N GLU A 20 -2.90 -10.47 7.74
CA GLU A 20 -2.37 -9.45 8.68
C GLU A 20 -1.21 -9.98 9.54
N ASP A 21 -1.34 -11.19 10.09
CA ASP A 21 -0.30 -11.81 10.91
C ASP A 21 0.96 -12.16 10.10
N GLU A 22 0.78 -12.62 8.87
CA GLU A 22 1.86 -12.97 7.95
C GLU A 22 2.61 -11.72 7.49
N ALA A 23 1.87 -10.65 7.17
CA ALA A 23 2.43 -9.36 6.84
C ALA A 23 3.25 -8.80 8.01
N ALA A 24 2.71 -8.79 9.23
CA ALA A 24 3.46 -8.34 10.41
C ALA A 24 4.72 -9.20 10.66
N ALA A 25 4.65 -10.51 10.43
CA ALA A 25 5.81 -11.38 10.54
C ALA A 25 6.87 -11.11 9.46
N PHE A 26 6.44 -10.84 8.24
CA PHE A 26 7.34 -10.52 7.13
C PHE A 26 7.96 -9.13 7.30
N GLU A 27 7.22 -8.15 7.81
CA GLU A 27 7.73 -6.82 8.15
C GLU A 27 8.89 -6.91 9.16
N ARG A 28 8.72 -7.66 10.26
CA ARG A 28 9.80 -7.93 11.21
C ARG A 28 10.99 -8.66 10.57
N HIS A 29 10.72 -9.55 9.61
CA HIS A 29 11.78 -10.24 8.88
C HIS A 29 12.62 -9.26 8.04
N LEU A 30 11.96 -8.30 7.36
CA LEU A 30 12.60 -7.26 6.56
C LEU A 30 13.53 -6.35 7.37
N GLU A 31 13.43 -6.29 8.70
CA GLU A 31 14.39 -5.54 9.54
C GLU A 31 15.81 -6.14 9.47
N SER A 32 15.92 -7.47 9.31
CA SER A 32 17.20 -8.20 9.38
C SER A 32 17.68 -8.78 8.04
N CYS A 33 16.77 -9.00 7.08
CA CYS A 33 17.09 -9.73 5.85
C CYS A 33 17.32 -8.83 4.63
N GLU A 34 18.59 -8.52 4.36
CA GLU A 34 19.00 -7.74 3.19
C GLU A 34 18.55 -8.34 1.85
N PRO A 35 18.68 -9.66 1.59
CA PRO A 35 18.21 -10.25 0.34
C PRO A 35 16.71 -10.03 0.09
N CYS A 36 15.86 -10.18 1.10
CA CYS A 36 14.43 -9.96 0.95
C CYS A 36 14.09 -8.47 0.78
N ARG A 37 14.81 -7.55 1.44
CA ARG A 37 14.68 -6.10 1.16
C ARG A 37 15.01 -5.77 -0.30
N HIS A 38 16.08 -6.38 -0.82
CA HIS A 38 16.46 -6.21 -2.22
C HIS A 38 15.39 -6.75 -3.18
N ASP A 39 14.92 -7.99 -2.97
CA ASP A 39 13.88 -8.59 -3.80
C ASP A 39 12.57 -7.77 -3.74
N VAL A 40 12.19 -7.24 -2.56
CA VAL A 40 11.03 -6.33 -2.41
C VAL A 40 11.23 -5.06 -3.24
N ALA A 41 12.39 -4.40 -3.13
CA ALA A 41 12.66 -3.18 -3.88
C ALA A 41 12.65 -3.40 -5.40
N GLU A 42 13.14 -4.54 -5.88
CA GLU A 42 13.07 -4.92 -7.30
C GLU A 42 11.62 -5.12 -7.77
N LEU A 43 10.78 -5.77 -6.95
CA LEU A 43 9.41 -6.09 -7.32
C LEU A 43 8.42 -4.94 -7.10
N ASP A 44 8.69 -3.98 -6.22
CA ASP A 44 7.78 -2.86 -5.90
C ASP A 44 7.45 -2.02 -7.14
N GLY A 45 8.44 -1.77 -8.00
CA GLY A 45 8.24 -1.07 -9.27
C GLY A 45 7.32 -1.84 -10.24
N VAL A 46 7.42 -3.17 -10.27
CA VAL A 46 6.54 -4.03 -11.08
C VAL A 46 5.13 -4.04 -10.48
N ALA A 47 5.02 -4.19 -9.16
CA ALA A 47 3.74 -4.17 -8.45
C ALA A 47 2.95 -2.89 -8.71
N GLY A 48 3.62 -1.74 -8.78
CA GLY A 48 3.00 -0.44 -9.07
C GLY A 48 2.37 -0.32 -10.47
N VAL A 49 2.88 -1.05 -11.48
CA VAL A 49 2.37 -0.98 -12.86
C VAL A 49 1.39 -2.08 -13.22
N LEU A 50 1.39 -3.20 -12.48
CA LEU A 50 0.47 -4.33 -12.72
C LEU A 50 -1.02 -3.92 -12.81
N PRO A 51 -1.55 -3.01 -11.98
CA PRO A 51 -2.95 -2.58 -12.09
C PRO A 51 -3.33 -2.00 -13.45
N MET A 52 -2.35 -1.45 -14.20
CA MET A 52 -2.58 -0.89 -15.52
C MET A 52 -2.82 -1.95 -16.60
N ALA A 53 -2.42 -3.21 -16.35
CA ALA A 53 -2.69 -4.33 -17.23
C ALA A 53 -4.11 -4.90 -17.06
N ALA A 54 -4.80 -4.56 -15.96
CA ALA A 54 -6.16 -5.00 -15.72
C ALA A 54 -7.15 -4.26 -16.64
N PRO A 55 -8.24 -4.92 -17.10
CA PRO A 55 -9.31 -4.24 -17.81
C PRO A 55 -9.86 -3.07 -17.00
N GLN A 56 -9.84 -1.88 -17.60
CA GLN A 56 -10.32 -0.67 -16.95
C GLN A 56 -11.85 -0.62 -17.02
N LEU A 57 -12.49 -0.45 -15.86
CA LEU A 57 -13.93 -0.28 -15.75
C LEU A 57 -14.25 1.20 -15.54
N LEU A 58 -15.25 1.72 -16.25
CA LEU A 58 -15.74 3.07 -16.01
C LEU A 58 -16.51 3.10 -14.68
N PRO A 59 -16.10 3.93 -13.71
CA PRO A 59 -16.89 4.12 -12.50
C PRO A 59 -18.19 4.87 -12.80
N PRO A 60 -19.23 4.75 -11.95
CA PRO A 60 -20.40 5.61 -12.02
C PRO A 60 -20.00 7.10 -11.98
N PRO A 61 -20.59 7.98 -12.81
CA PRO A 61 -20.15 9.37 -12.94
C PRO A 61 -20.27 10.17 -11.63
N GLU A 62 -21.16 9.77 -10.73
CA GLU A 62 -21.35 10.39 -9.41
C GLU A 62 -20.33 9.91 -8.36
N LEU A 63 -19.53 8.88 -8.64
CA LEU A 63 -18.64 8.29 -7.63
C LEU A 63 -17.64 9.33 -7.09
N LYS A 64 -17.03 10.11 -7.99
CA LYS A 64 -16.10 11.17 -7.61
C LYS A 64 -16.75 12.21 -6.69
N SER A 65 -17.93 12.72 -7.07
CA SER A 65 -18.61 13.76 -6.28
C SER A 65 -19.11 13.23 -4.93
N ARG A 66 -19.47 11.94 -4.84
CA ARG A 66 -19.80 11.28 -3.57
C ARG A 66 -18.58 11.19 -2.65
N ILE A 67 -17.43 10.74 -3.16
CA ILE A 67 -16.20 10.63 -2.35
C ILE A 67 -15.72 12.02 -1.90
N MET A 68 -15.65 12.99 -2.82
CA MET A 68 -15.14 14.32 -2.51
C MET A 68 -15.98 15.05 -1.45
N ARG A 69 -17.30 14.87 -1.45
CA ARG A 69 -18.16 15.41 -0.37
C ARG A 69 -17.79 14.89 1.02
N VAL A 70 -17.43 13.60 1.13
CA VAL A 70 -16.99 13.02 2.41
C VAL A 70 -15.64 13.61 2.81
N VAL A 71 -14.68 13.65 1.88
CA VAL A 71 -13.34 14.24 2.11
C VAL A 71 -13.44 15.70 2.57
N GLU A 72 -14.26 16.51 1.90
CA GLU A 72 -14.46 17.92 2.25
C GLU A 72 -15.13 18.09 3.62
N ALA A 73 -16.12 17.26 3.95
CA ALA A 73 -16.79 17.30 5.25
C ALA A 73 -15.84 16.90 6.39
N GLU A 74 -15.05 15.84 6.21
CA GLU A 74 -14.04 15.43 7.19
C GLU A 74 -12.93 16.47 7.34
N ALA A 75 -12.48 17.09 6.24
CA ALA A 75 -11.51 18.17 6.27
C ALA A 75 -12.03 19.41 7.02
N GLU A 76 -13.32 19.73 6.91
CA GLU A 76 -13.95 20.78 7.72
C GLU A 76 -13.93 20.42 9.22
N LEU A 77 -14.33 19.21 9.59
CA LEU A 77 -14.29 18.75 10.98
C LEU A 77 -12.89 18.78 11.58
N LEU A 78 -11.88 18.33 10.82
CA LEU A 78 -10.47 18.39 11.22
C LEU A 78 -10.01 19.83 11.45
N ARG A 79 -10.37 20.76 10.56
CA ARG A 79 -10.08 22.19 10.74
C ARG A 79 -10.73 22.78 11.99
N LEU A 80 -12.01 22.46 12.24
CA LEU A 80 -12.76 22.97 13.40
C LEU A 80 -12.25 22.39 14.72
N SER A 81 -11.73 21.16 14.72
CA SER A 81 -11.13 20.53 15.91
C SER A 81 -9.68 20.98 16.19
N GLY A 82 -9.11 21.84 15.34
CA GLY A 82 -7.73 22.30 15.47
C GLY A 82 -6.67 21.28 15.03
N LEU A 83 -7.10 20.12 14.53
CA LEU A 83 -6.24 19.09 13.94
C LEU A 83 -5.99 19.47 12.47
N GLN A 84 -5.01 20.35 12.24
CA GLN A 84 -4.58 20.59 10.86
C GLN A 84 -3.89 19.35 10.30
N PHE A 85 -4.16 19.05 9.02
CA PHE A 85 -3.30 18.18 8.24
C PHE A 85 -1.89 18.77 8.29
N CYS A 86 -0.95 18.09 8.95
CA CYS A 86 0.45 18.46 8.87
C CYS A 86 0.92 18.01 7.47
N PRO A 87 1.26 18.92 6.53
CA PRO A 87 1.86 18.47 5.28
C PRO A 87 3.19 17.81 5.64
N ALA A 88 3.36 16.54 5.24
CA ALA A 88 4.62 15.82 5.41
C ALA A 88 5.74 16.63 4.74
N ALA A 89 6.75 16.99 5.54
CA ALA A 89 7.99 17.61 5.08
C ALA A 89 8.91 16.59 4.41
#